data_AF-A0A845S2Y6-F1
#
_entry.id   AF-A0A845S2Y6-F1
#
_cell.length_a   1.000
_cell.length_b   1.000
_cell.length_c   1.000
_cell.angle_alpha   90.00
_cell.angle_beta   90.00
_cell.angle_gamma   90.00
#
_symmetry.space_group_name_H-M   'P 1'
#
loop_
_entity.id
_entity.type
_entity.pdbx_description
1 polymer ?
#
loop_
_entity_poly.entity_id
_entity_poly.type
_entity_poly.pdbx_seq_one_letter_code
_entity_poly.pdbx_strand_id
1 'polypeptide(L)'
;MAMKKINYILAPIGIMLFPLISSAYTAGSFGGSSSAFVTLLTNILTFVNNIIIPFIIGIGFLVFVWGMFQFFIAGGSNDEAKEKGKSLMIYATLGFVLIIVFWGIVNLLTSSTGLDNGNTNINPGTITI
;
A
#
# COMPACT_ATOMS: atom_id res chain seq x y z
N MET A 1 31.98 14.00 -48.32
CA MET A 1 31.74 13.39 -46.99
C MET A 1 31.80 14.48 -45.91
N ALA A 2 30.66 15.06 -45.51
CA ALA A 2 30.62 15.96 -44.35
C ALA A 2 29.17 16.19 -43.87
N MET A 3 28.65 15.37 -42.96
CA MET A 3 27.52 15.70 -42.06
C MET A 3 27.24 14.56 -41.05
N LYS A 4 28.16 14.28 -40.12
CA LYS A 4 27.90 13.32 -39.01
C LYS A 4 28.33 13.84 -37.63
N LYS A 5 28.80 15.09 -37.52
CA LYS A 5 29.46 15.61 -36.30
C LYS A 5 28.55 16.45 -35.40
N ILE A 6 27.37 16.86 -35.90
CA ILE A 6 26.47 17.76 -35.16
C ILE A 6 25.59 17.03 -34.13
N ASN A 7 25.39 15.71 -34.31
CA ASN A 7 24.50 14.92 -33.44
C ASN A 7 25.12 14.49 -32.11
N TYR A 8 26.43 14.68 -31.92
CA TYR A 8 27.15 14.23 -30.70
C TYR A 8 27.24 15.32 -29.62
N ILE A 9 26.91 16.57 -29.96
CA ILE A 9 27.01 17.73 -29.05
C ILE A 9 25.68 18.05 -28.36
N LEU A 10 24.55 17.56 -28.90
CA LEU A 10 23.21 17.76 -28.34
C LEU A 10 22.82 16.66 -27.31
N ALA A 11 23.44 15.49 -27.40
CA ALA A 11 23.25 14.38 -26.47
C ALA A 11 23.67 14.68 -25.00
N PRO A 12 24.80 15.36 -24.70
CA PRO A 12 25.20 15.62 -23.32
C PRO A 12 24.35 16.69 -22.60
N ILE A 13 23.77 17.65 -23.35
CA ILE A 13 22.92 18.70 -22.76
C ILE A 13 21.61 18.09 -22.24
N GLY A 14 21.04 17.11 -22.96
CA GLY A 14 19.84 16.39 -22.50
C GLY A 14 20.08 15.65 -21.18
N ILE A 15 21.24 15.03 -20.98
CA ILE A 15 21.59 14.25 -19.77
C ILE A 15 21.82 15.17 -18.57
N MET A 16 22.38 16.37 -18.76
CA MET A 16 22.57 17.36 -17.68
C MET A 16 21.28 18.03 -17.21
N LEU A 17 20.19 17.96 -18.00
CA LEU A 17 18.88 18.46 -17.61
C LEU A 17 18.01 17.40 -16.91
N PHE A 18 18.33 16.10 -16.99
CA PHE A 18 17.61 15.06 -16.23
C PHE A 18 17.55 15.31 -14.71
N PRO A 19 18.64 15.76 -14.05
CA PRO A 19 18.62 16.16 -12.65
C PRO A 19 17.73 17.38 -12.38
N LEU A 20 17.54 18.26 -13.36
CA LEU A 20 16.71 19.45 -13.21
C LEU A 20 15.22 19.14 -13.34
N ILE A 21 14.84 18.13 -14.12
CA ILE A 21 13.49 17.55 -14.10
C ILE A 21 13.26 16.79 -12.79
N SER A 22 14.33 16.21 -12.23
CA SER A 22 14.35 15.61 -10.89
C SER A 22 14.06 16.66 -9.80
N SER A 23 14.68 17.83 -9.85
CA SER A 23 14.49 18.85 -8.80
C SER A 23 13.11 19.52 -8.77
N ALA A 24 12.26 19.27 -9.77
CA ALA A 24 10.85 19.71 -9.76
C ALA A 24 9.91 18.72 -9.06
N TYR A 25 10.34 17.48 -8.77
CA TYR A 25 9.65 16.66 -7.76
C TYR A 25 10.07 17.15 -6.36
N THR A 26 9.76 18.40 -6.03
CA THR A 26 9.53 18.67 -4.60
C THR A 26 8.23 17.94 -4.29
N ALA A 27 8.37 16.73 -3.77
CA ALA A 27 7.28 15.89 -3.34
C ALA A 27 6.36 16.71 -2.41
N GLY A 28 5.13 16.91 -2.87
CA GLY A 28 3.95 17.17 -2.06
C GLY A 28 4.11 18.09 -0.85
N SER A 29 4.40 19.37 -1.05
CA SER A 29 3.81 20.35 -0.12
C SER A 29 2.33 20.52 -0.51
N PHE A 30 1.49 19.63 0.02
CA PHE A 30 0.08 19.96 0.30
C PHE A 30 0.03 20.86 1.55
N GLY A 31 0.95 21.82 1.65
CA GLY A 31 1.06 22.81 2.71
C GLY A 31 0.30 24.06 2.32
N GLY A 32 -1.02 23.98 2.40
CA GLY A 32 -1.91 25.12 2.25
C GLY A 32 -3.27 24.74 2.82
N SER A 33 -3.53 25.17 4.06
CA SER A 33 -4.79 25.07 4.80
C SER A 33 -5.64 23.85 4.42
N SER A 34 -5.43 22.71 5.11
CA SER A 34 -6.15 21.44 4.95
C SER A 34 -7.54 21.63 4.35
N SER A 35 -7.61 21.49 3.02
CA SER A 35 -8.88 21.55 2.28
C SER A 35 -9.83 20.57 2.97
N ALA A 36 -11.08 20.96 3.19
CA ALA A 36 -12.07 20.12 3.87
C ALA A 36 -12.12 18.70 3.28
N PHE A 37 -11.84 18.56 1.98
CA PHE A 37 -11.68 17.30 1.29
C PHE A 37 -10.52 16.43 1.81
N VAL A 38 -9.34 17.00 2.03
CA VAL A 38 -8.17 16.27 2.57
C VAL A 38 -8.47 15.77 3.97
N THR A 39 -9.04 16.62 4.83
CA THR A 39 -9.46 16.22 6.18
C THR A 39 -10.49 15.09 6.17
N LEU A 40 -11.50 15.17 5.28
CA LEU A 40 -12.47 14.10 5.12
C LEU A 40 -11.81 12.80 4.64
N LEU A 41 -10.92 12.87 3.66
CA LEU A 41 -10.19 11.71 3.13
C LEU A 41 -9.33 11.06 4.22
N THR A 42 -8.55 11.85 4.98
CA THR A 42 -7.74 11.33 6.08
C THR A 42 -8.61 10.68 7.15
N ASN A 43 -9.72 11.31 7.55
CA ASN A 43 -10.66 10.74 8.52
C ASN A 43 -11.25 9.40 8.04
N ILE A 44 -11.63 9.31 6.77
CA ILE A 44 -12.13 8.06 6.17
C ILE A 44 -11.04 6.99 6.18
N LEU A 45 -9.82 7.33 5.76
CA LEU A 45 -8.70 6.38 5.75
C LEU A 45 -8.37 5.88 7.16
N THR A 46 -8.34 6.77 8.16
CA THR A 46 -8.11 6.39 9.57
C THR A 46 -9.23 5.51 10.10
N PHE A 47 -10.49 5.81 9.79
CA PHE A 47 -11.63 4.97 10.17
C PHE A 47 -11.55 3.59 9.52
N VAL A 48 -11.29 3.51 8.22
CA VAL A 48 -11.16 2.23 7.51
C VAL A 48 -10.00 1.41 8.09
N ASN A 49 -8.84 2.02 8.30
CA ASN A 49 -7.66 1.32 8.80
C ASN A 49 -7.83 0.79 10.23
N ASN A 50 -8.41 1.60 11.13
CA ASN A 50 -8.50 1.25 12.55
C ASN A 50 -9.73 0.41 12.91
N ILE A 51 -10.79 0.46 12.10
CA ILE A 51 -12.06 -0.20 12.41
C ILE A 51 -12.42 -1.23 11.35
N ILE A 52 -12.49 -0.85 10.08
CA ILE A 52 -13.02 -1.73 9.03
C ILE A 52 -12.07 -2.90 8.73
N ILE A 53 -10.77 -2.64 8.56
CA ILE A 53 -9.78 -3.70 8.28
C ILE A 53 -9.74 -4.75 9.41
N PRO A 54 -9.53 -4.41 10.69
CA PRO A 54 -9.50 -5.41 11.75
C PRO A 54 -10.86 -6.11 11.92
N PHE A 55 -11.97 -5.42 11.67
CA PHE A 55 -13.29 -6.03 11.71
C PHE A 55 -13.50 -7.10 10.62
N ILE A 56 -13.11 -6.80 9.37
CA ILE A 56 -13.19 -7.76 8.25
C ILE A 56 -12.27 -8.95 8.49
N ILE A 57 -11.05 -8.73 8.97
CA ILE A 57 -10.12 -9.80 9.34
C ILE A 57 -10.73 -10.69 10.44
N GLY A 58 -11.37 -10.07 11.44
CA GLY A 58 -12.08 -10.79 12.51
C GLY A 58 -13.21 -11.67 11.98
N ILE A 59 -14.09 -11.13 11.13
CA ILE A 59 -15.16 -11.92 10.50
C ILE A 59 -14.60 -13.02 9.60
N GLY A 60 -13.59 -12.69 8.78
CA GLY A 60 -12.90 -13.65 7.94
C GLY A 60 -12.33 -14.81 8.74
N PHE A 61 -11.78 -14.53 9.92
CA PHE A 61 -11.27 -15.54 10.85
C PHE A 61 -12.39 -16.42 11.41
N LEU A 62 -13.51 -15.83 11.81
CA LEU A 62 -14.69 -16.59 12.25
C LEU A 62 -15.22 -17.53 11.15
N VAL A 63 -15.34 -17.03 9.93
CA VAL A 63 -15.80 -17.81 8.77
C VAL A 63 -14.79 -18.91 8.41
N PHE A 64 -13.50 -18.63 8.52
CA PHE A 64 -12.44 -19.61 8.31
C PHE A 64 -12.53 -20.75 9.33
N VAL A 65 -12.66 -20.41 10.62
CA VAL A 65 -12.84 -21.39 11.70
C VAL A 65 -14.13 -22.19 11.54
N TRP A 66 -15.23 -21.55 11.13
CA TRP A 66 -16.48 -22.24 10.80
C TRP A 66 -16.31 -23.22 9.64
N GLY A 67 -15.62 -22.80 8.58
CA GLY A 67 -15.28 -23.66 7.44
C GLY A 67 -14.43 -24.87 7.83
N MET A 68 -13.46 -24.68 8.72
CA MET A 68 -12.66 -25.77 9.29
C MET A 68 -13.53 -26.74 10.08
N PHE A 69 -14.39 -26.25 11.00
CA PHE A 69 -15.28 -27.13 11.77
C PHE A 69 -16.20 -27.93 10.84
N GLN A 70 -16.78 -27.30 9.82
CA GLN A 70 -17.67 -27.98 8.87
C GLN A 70 -16.91 -29.01 8.02
N PHE A 71 -15.67 -28.72 7.63
CA PHE A 71 -14.82 -29.66 6.89
C PHE A 71 -14.38 -30.87 7.74
N PHE A 72 -13.91 -30.63 8.97
CA PHE A 72 -13.34 -31.68 9.83
C PHE A 72 -14.39 -32.49 10.60
N ILE A 73 -15.45 -31.87 11.12
CA ILE A 73 -16.48 -32.57 11.92
C ILE A 73 -17.55 -33.17 11.01
N ALA A 74 -18.10 -32.39 10.06
CA ALA A 74 -19.19 -32.86 9.21
C ALA A 74 -18.70 -33.59 7.94
N GLY A 75 -17.47 -33.32 7.50
CA GLY A 75 -16.87 -34.02 6.35
C GLY A 75 -16.43 -35.46 6.63
N GLY A 76 -16.46 -35.93 7.88
CA GLY A 76 -16.19 -37.32 8.23
C GLY A 76 -17.35 -38.29 7.96
N SER A 77 -18.57 -37.78 7.81
CA SER A 77 -19.80 -38.57 7.66
C SER A 77 -20.63 -38.22 6.42
N ASN A 78 -20.35 -37.09 5.75
CA ASN A 78 -21.04 -36.67 4.53
C ASN A 78 -20.09 -35.90 3.59
N ASP A 79 -19.91 -36.39 2.35
CA ASP A 79 -19.06 -35.77 1.34
C ASP A 79 -19.53 -34.38 0.91
N GLU A 80 -20.84 -34.10 0.96
CA GLU A 80 -21.39 -32.79 0.59
C GLU A 80 -20.98 -31.69 1.60
N ALA A 81 -20.94 -32.04 2.89
CA ALA A 81 -20.50 -31.12 3.94
C ALA A 81 -18.99 -30.85 3.84
N LYS A 82 -18.21 -31.85 3.42
CA LYS A 82 -16.77 -31.74 3.15
C LYS A 82 -16.51 -30.76 2.01
N GLU A 83 -17.25 -30.87 0.91
CA GLU A 83 -17.10 -29.97 -0.23
C GLU A 83 -17.46 -28.52 0.13
N LYS A 84 -18.56 -28.31 0.87
CA LYS A 84 -18.96 -26.98 1.36
C LYS A 84 -17.93 -26.37 2.31
N GLY A 85 -17.41 -27.15 3.26
CA GLY A 85 -16.37 -26.69 4.19
C GLY A 85 -15.08 -26.29 3.46
N LYS A 86 -14.64 -27.10 2.49
CA LYS A 86 -13.47 -26.79 1.65
C LYS A 86 -13.65 -25.49 0.87
N SER A 87 -14.81 -25.32 0.26
CA SER A 87 -15.14 -24.10 -0.50
C SER A 87 -15.11 -22.86 0.39
N LEU A 88 -15.71 -22.94 1.59
CA LEU A 88 -15.68 -21.89 2.61
C LEU A 88 -14.26 -21.49 3.02
N MET A 89 -13.37 -22.47 3.25
CA MET A 89 -11.97 -22.19 3.59
C MET A 89 -11.23 -21.50 2.44
N ILE A 90 -11.49 -21.89 1.19
CA ILE A 90 -10.89 -21.27 0.00
C ILE A 90 -11.35 -19.81 -0.12
N TYR A 91 -12.65 -19.53 0.03
CA TYR A 91 -13.16 -18.16 -0.02
C TYR A 91 -12.62 -17.29 1.12
N ALA A 92 -12.51 -17.83 2.34
CA ALA A 92 -11.91 -17.11 3.46
C ALA A 92 -10.43 -16.78 3.20
N THR A 93 -9.67 -17.75 2.68
CA THR A 93 -8.25 -17.56 2.34
C THR A 93 -8.07 -16.53 1.22
N LEU A 94 -8.89 -16.59 0.17
CA LEU A 94 -8.88 -15.58 -0.89
C LEU A 94 -9.21 -14.18 -0.35
N GLY A 95 -10.17 -14.08 0.58
CA GLY A 95 -10.48 -12.83 1.26
C GLY A 95 -9.27 -12.26 2.01
N PHE A 96 -8.55 -13.10 2.77
CA PHE A 96 -7.33 -12.68 3.46
C PHE A 96 -6.25 -12.20 2.50
N VAL A 97 -6.00 -12.94 1.42
CA VAL A 97 -4.99 -12.57 0.42
C VAL A 97 -5.32 -11.21 -0.21
N LEU A 98 -6.58 -10.96 -0.56
CA LEU A 98 -6.99 -9.67 -1.13
C LEU A 98 -6.73 -8.51 -0.17
N ILE A 99 -7.03 -8.67 1.12
CA ILE A 99 -6.81 -7.64 2.14
C ILE A 99 -5.32 -7.34 2.28
N ILE A 100 -4.49 -8.38 2.37
CA ILE A 100 -3.03 -8.25 2.51
C ILE A 100 -2.43 -7.57 1.28
N VAL A 101 -2.84 -7.97 0.07
CA VAL A 101 -2.35 -7.37 -1.17
C VAL A 101 -2.78 -5.91 -1.28
N PHE A 102 -4.04 -5.60 -1.00
CA PHE A 102 -4.55 -4.23 -1.08
C PHE A 102 -3.82 -3.31 -0.09
N TRP A 103 -3.67 -3.75 1.16
CA TRP A 103 -2.97 -2.98 2.19
C TRP A 103 -1.46 -2.90 1.93
N GLY A 104 -0.85 -3.97 1.43
CA GLY A 104 0.57 -3.99 1.04
C GLY A 104 0.88 -2.99 -0.08
N ILE A 105 0.00 -2.87 -1.07
CA ILE A 105 0.12 -1.86 -2.13
C ILE A 105 -0.04 -0.44 -1.57
N VAL A 106 -1.04 -0.21 -0.72
CA VAL A 106 -1.23 1.10 -0.05
C VAL A 106 0.02 1.48 0.74
N ASN A 107 0.56 0.56 1.54
CA ASN A 107 1.77 0.78 2.32
C ASN A 107 2.99 1.05 1.43
N LEU A 108 3.13 0.32 0.31
CA LEU A 108 4.21 0.55 -0.64
C LEU A 108 4.12 1.94 -1.29
N LEU A 109 2.92 2.39 -1.64
CA LEU A 109 2.66 3.73 -2.17
C LEU A 109 2.96 4.83 -1.13
N THR A 110 2.59 4.64 0.14
CA THR A 110 2.89 5.62 1.20
C THR A 110 4.39 5.70 1.51
N SER A 111 5.09 4.56 1.55
CA SER A 111 6.53 4.53 1.80
C SER A 111 7.34 5.07 0.62
N SER A 112 6.91 4.82 -0.63
CA SER A 112 7.59 5.31 -1.83
C SER A 112 7.37 6.80 -2.12
N THR A 113 6.26 7.39 -1.66
CA THR A 113 5.96 8.81 -1.84
C THR A 113 6.64 9.71 -0.81
N GLY A 114 7.40 9.15 0.14
CA GLY A 114 8.07 9.91 1.19
C GLY A 114 7.11 10.52 2.23
N LEU A 115 5.84 10.09 2.23
CA LEU A 115 4.83 10.50 3.23
C LEU A 115 5.03 9.80 4.58
N ASP A 116 5.89 8.79 4.63
CA ASP A 116 6.42 8.19 5.85
C ASP A 116 7.43 9.17 6.47
N ASN A 117 6.92 10.29 6.98
CA ASN A 117 7.68 11.27 7.74
C ASN A 117 8.04 10.62 9.07
N GLY A 118 9.06 9.77 9.04
CA GLY A 118 9.76 9.30 10.21
C GLY A 118 10.34 10.51 10.92
N ASN A 119 9.54 11.09 11.83
CA ASN A 119 9.94 11.72 13.07
C ASN A 119 11.39 12.22 13.06
N THR A 120 11.71 13.20 12.20
CA THR A 120 12.97 13.91 12.26
C THR A 120 12.88 14.85 13.45
N ASN A 121 13.04 14.29 14.65
CA ASN A 121 13.50 15.04 15.81
C ASN A 121 14.91 15.54 15.47
N ILE A 122 14.98 16.60 14.69
CA ILE A 122 16.14 17.46 14.66
C ILE A 122 16.16 18.15 16.02
N ASN A 123 16.74 17.49 17.03
CA ASN A 123 17.18 18.18 18.22
C ASN A 123 18.26 19.19 17.77
N PRO A 124 18.04 20.51 17.81
CA PRO A 124 18.95 21.49 17.20
C PRO A 124 20.21 21.74 18.06
N GLY A 125 20.71 20.72 18.76
CA GLY A 125 21.71 20.86 19.82
C GLY A 125 23.11 20.29 19.55
N THR A 126 23.38 19.69 18.38
CA THR A 126 24.70 19.09 18.13
C THR A 126 25.31 19.63 16.85
N ILE A 127 25.85 20.86 16.94
CA ILE A 127 26.98 21.26 16.10
C ILE A 127 28.22 20.69 16.78
N THR A 128 28.73 19.57 16.28
CA THR A 128 30.08 19.12 16.62
C THR A 128 30.99 19.52 15.46
N ILE A 129 31.89 20.46 15.80
CA ILE A 129 32.99 21.11 15.07
C ILE A 129 33.47 20.49 13.75
#